data_AF-A0A139XEK0-F1
#
_entry.id   AF-A0A139XEK0-F1
#
_cell.length_a   1.000
_cell.length_b   1.000
_cell.length_c   1.000
_cell.angle_alpha   90.00
_cell.angle_beta   90.00
_cell.angle_gamma   90.00
#
_symmetry.space_group_name_H-M   'P 1'
#
loop_
_entity.id
_entity.type
_entity.pdbx_description
1 polymer ?
#
loop_
_entity_poly.entity_id
_entity_poly.type
_entity_poly.pdbx_seq_one_letter_code
_entity_poly.pdbx_strand_id
1 'polypeptide(L)' 'MSQDLLTLPSPQVPAALEEYSQDPLGFMIRCAREFGEIVPFQFEEELFCLLTNPDHITEVLKDRLLFVKFPDFISSV' A
#
# COMPACT_ATOMS: atom_id res chain seq x y z
N MET A 1 -16.18 -9.97 -9.13
CA MET A 1 -16.83 -9.32 -7.97
C MET A 1 -15.86 -8.32 -7.41
N SER A 2 -16.27 -7.08 -7.17
CA SER A 2 -15.40 -6.08 -6.54
C SER A 2 -15.36 -6.35 -5.04
N GLN A 3 -14.16 -6.48 -4.48
CA GLN A 3 -13.95 -6.63 -3.04
C GLN A 3 -13.48 -5.29 -2.48
N ASP A 4 -13.96 -4.91 -1.31
CA ASP A 4 -13.58 -3.66 -0.67
C ASP A 4 -12.19 -3.81 -0.04
N LEU A 5 -11.28 -2.87 -0.32
CA LEU A 5 -9.92 -2.87 0.22
C LEU A 5 -9.93 -2.93 1.75
N LEU A 6 -10.88 -2.28 2.42
CA LEU A 6 -10.96 -2.26 3.89
C LEU A 6 -11.29 -3.63 4.50
N THR A 7 -11.68 -4.60 3.69
CA THR A 7 -11.98 -5.97 4.13
C THR A 7 -10.80 -6.92 4.01
N LEU A 8 -9.69 -6.48 3.38
CA LEU A 8 -8.50 -7.28 3.22
C LEU A 8 -7.66 -7.29 4.51
N PRO A 9 -6.88 -8.36 4.75
CA PRO A 9 -5.93 -8.39 5.86
C PRO A 9 -4.94 -7.22 5.82
N SER A 10 -4.77 -6.52 6.93
CA SER A 10 -3.92 -5.34 7.04
C SER A 10 -3.04 -5.38 8.29
N PRO A 11 -1.81 -4.81 8.25
CA PRO A 11 -1.06 -4.52 9.46
C PRO A 11 -1.81 -3.48 10.31
N GLN A 12 -1.68 -3.58 11.63
CA GLN A 12 -2.44 -2.74 12.57
C GLN A 12 -1.63 -1.51 13.00
N VAL A 13 -2.28 -0.35 13.03
CA VAL A 13 -1.72 0.88 13.62
C VAL A 13 -1.77 0.85 15.15
N PRO A 14 -0.85 1.52 15.87
CA PRO A 14 0.24 2.37 15.37
C PRO A 14 1.54 1.61 15.02
N ALA A 15 1.65 0.33 15.38
CA ALA A 15 2.88 -0.46 15.19
C ALA A 15 3.34 -0.52 13.72
N ALA A 16 2.39 -0.58 12.79
CA ALA A 16 2.69 -0.57 11.35
C ALA A 16 3.45 0.69 10.91
N LEU A 17 3.09 1.87 11.45
CA LEU A 17 3.72 3.13 11.10
C LEU A 17 5.13 3.23 11.70
N GLU A 18 5.28 2.83 12.97
CA GLU A 18 6.59 2.80 13.64
C GLU A 18 7.56 1.89 12.90
N GLU A 19 7.14 0.67 12.57
CA GLU A 19 7.98 -0.28 11.86
C GLU A 19 8.33 0.19 10.45
N TYR A 20 7.36 0.73 9.70
CA TYR A 20 7.63 1.33 8.39
C TYR A 20 8.65 2.46 8.49
N SER A 21 8.61 3.28 9.56
CA SER A 21 9.59 4.35 9.78
C SER A 21 11.00 3.84 10.07
N GLN A 22 11.14 2.66 10.68
CA GLN A 22 12.42 2.06 11.06
C GLN A 22 13.04 1.23 9.93
N ASP A 23 12.25 0.42 9.24
CA ASP A 23 12.67 -0.42 8.11
C ASP A 23 11.55 -0.53 7.06
N PRO A 24 11.45 0.43 6.12
CA PRO A 24 10.40 0.43 5.10
C PRO A 24 10.39 -0.84 4.24
N LEU A 25 11.57 -1.33 3.87
CA LEU A 25 11.69 -2.50 2.99
C LEU A 25 11.35 -3.78 3.75
N GLY A 26 11.86 -3.94 4.98
CA GLY A 26 11.52 -5.05 5.85
C GLY A 26 10.02 -5.11 6.14
N PHE A 27 9.40 -3.97 6.44
CA PHE A 27 7.95 -3.84 6.60
C PHE A 27 7.19 -4.34 5.37
N MET A 28 7.53 -3.84 4.17
CA MET A 28 6.86 -4.23 2.92
C MET A 28 7.05 -5.72 2.60
N ILE A 29 8.25 -6.27 2.77
CA ILE A 29 8.54 -7.68 2.53
C ILE A 29 7.70 -8.56 3.46
N ARG A 30 7.64 -8.20 4.75
CA ARG A 30 6.82 -8.94 5.71
C ARG A 30 5.34 -8.84 5.36
N CYS A 31 4.83 -7.65 5.04
CA CYS A 31 3.44 -7.45 4.63
C CYS A 31 3.05 -8.34 3.44
N ALA A 32 3.92 -8.41 2.42
CA ALA A 32 3.72 -9.28 1.27
C ALA A 32 3.61 -10.76 1.65
N ARG A 33 4.40 -11.20 2.64
CA ARG A 33 4.42 -12.58 3.12
C ARG A 33 3.20 -12.94 3.97
N GLU A 34 2.71 -12.01 4.78
CA GLU A 34 1.70 -12.27 5.81
C GLU A 34 0.27 -11.94 5.38
N PHE A 35 0.09 -10.94 4.52
CA PHE A 35 -1.23 -10.43 4.12
C PHE A 35 -1.57 -10.67 2.64
N GLY A 36 -0.57 -11.01 1.81
CA GLY A 36 -0.75 -11.40 0.41
C GLY A 36 -0.37 -10.33 -0.60
N GLU A 37 -1.02 -10.37 -1.76
CA GLU A 37 -0.61 -9.61 -2.95
C GLU A 37 -1.10 -8.15 -2.98
N ILE A 38 -2.19 -7.87 -2.26
CA ILE A 38 -2.83 -6.56 -2.11
C ILE A 38 -2.96 -6.32 -0.61
N VAL A 39 -2.19 -5.37 -0.07
CA VAL A 39 -2.15 -5.11 1.37
C VAL A 39 -2.52 -3.65 1.63
N PRO A 40 -3.75 -3.39 2.10
CA PRO A 40 -4.13 -2.06 2.55
C PRO A 40 -3.48 -1.76 3.91
N PHE A 41 -3.15 -0.51 4.17
CA PHE A 41 -2.80 -0.04 5.51
C PHE A 41 -3.13 1.44 5.63
N GLN A 42 -3.56 1.84 6.83
CA GLN A 42 -3.83 3.23 7.15
C GLN A 42 -2.60 3.85 7.79
N PHE A 43 -2.10 4.94 7.24
CA PHE A 43 -1.15 5.81 7.92
C PHE A 43 -1.82 7.17 8.10
N GLU A 44 -1.90 7.62 9.34
CA GLU A 44 -2.67 8.82 9.70
C GLU A 44 -4.11 8.72 9.19
N GLU A 45 -4.55 9.64 8.33
CA GLU A 45 -5.90 9.70 7.76
C GLU A 45 -5.97 9.11 6.33
N GLU A 46 -4.83 8.64 5.79
CA GLU A 46 -4.72 8.17 4.42
C GLU A 46 -4.68 6.64 4.34
N LEU A 47 -5.42 6.08 3.37
CA LEU A 47 -5.39 4.67 3.03
C LEU A 47 -4.37 4.41 1.93
N PHE A 48 -3.33 3.64 2.26
CA PHE A 48 -2.33 3.18 1.33
C PHE A 48 -2.57 1.73 0.93
N CYS A 49 -2.05 1.34 -0.23
CA CYS A 49 -2.09 -0.03 -0.71
C CYS A 49 -0.72 -0.45 -1.25
N LEU A 50 -0.15 -1.51 -0.67
CA LEU A 50 1.02 -2.19 -1.22
C LEU A 50 0.55 -3.26 -2.21
N LEU A 51 1.13 -3.22 -3.41
CA LEU A 51 0.91 -4.23 -4.45
C LEU A 51 2.23 -4.97 -4.69
N THR A 52 2.17 -6.31 -4.68
CA THR A 52 3.36 -7.14 -4.92
C THR A 52 3.24 -8.03 -6.14
N ASN A 53 2.03 -8.27 -6.64
CA ASN A 53 1.82 -8.97 -7.91
C ASN A 53 2.20 -8.06 -9.11
N PRO A 54 3.12 -8.48 -10.00
CA PRO A 54 3.53 -7.70 -11.16
C PRO A 54 2.40 -7.29 -12.11
N ASP A 55 1.34 -8.09 -12.21
CA ASP A 55 0.20 -7.80 -13.08
C ASP A 55 -0.62 -6.63 -12.51
N HIS A 56 -0.87 -6.61 -11.19
CA HIS A 56 -1.54 -5.50 -10.52
C HIS A 56 -0.71 -4.21 -10.58
N ILE A 57 0.60 -4.32 -10.38
CA ILE A 57 1.52 -3.18 -10.54
C ILE A 57 1.45 -2.65 -11.98
N THR A 58 1.45 -3.54 -12.96
CA THR A 58 1.36 -3.16 -14.38
C THR A 58 0.06 -2.45 -14.70
N GLU A 59 -1.06 -2.92 -14.14
CA GLU A 59 -2.37 -2.30 -14.29
C GLU A 59 -2.39 -0.88 -13.72
N VAL A 60 -1.92 -0.69 -12.48
CA VAL A 60 -1.84 0.64 -11.83
C VAL A 60 -0.98 1.61 -12.63
N LEU A 61 0.12 1.14 -13.20
CA LEU A 61 1.04 1.99 -13.95
C LEU A 61 0.57 2.31 -15.38
N LYS A 62 -0.31 1.50 -15.96
CA LYS A 62 -0.71 1.63 -17.38
C LYS A 62 -2.15 2.11 -17.57
N ASP A 63 -3.07 1.76 -16.69
CA ASP A 63 -4.48 2.16 -16.84
C ASP A 63 -4.73 3.56 -16.24
N ARG A 64 -4.65 4.57 -17.10
CA ARG A 64 -4.86 5.98 -16.73
C ARG A 64 -6.33 6.37 -16.58
N LEU A 65 -7.27 5.49 -16.91
CA LEU A 65 -8.70 5.73 -16.67
C LEU A 65 -9.06 5.39 -15.22
N LEU A 66 -8.36 4.42 -14.64
CA LEU A 66 -8.59 3.93 -13.29
C LEU A 66 -7.59 4.53 -12.27
N PHE A 67 -6.36 4.81 -12.68
CA PHE A 67 -5.30 5.29 -11.79
C PHE A 67 -4.69 6.60 -12.28
N VAL A 68 -4.57 7.55 -11.37
CA VAL A 68 -3.94 8.85 -11.63
C VAL A 68 -2.68 8.93 -10.79
N LYS A 69 -1.55 9.26 -11.43
CA LYS A 69 -0.37 9.69 -10.69
C LYS A 69 -0.68 11.05 -10.08
N PHE A 70 -0.80 11.13 -8.77
CA PHE A 70 -0.91 12.42 -8.09
C PHE A 70 0.33 13.26 -8.41
N PRO A 71 0.19 14.56 -8.74
CA PRO A 71 1.33 15.43 -8.97
C PRO A 71 2.26 15.39 -7.74
N ASP A 72 3.57 15.36 -7.98
CA ASP A 72 4.57 15.04 -6.96
C ASP A 72 4.32 15.85 -5.67
N PHE A 73 4.06 15.14 -4.57
CA PHE A 73 3.95 15.75 -3.25
C PHE A 73 5.36 16.22 -2.87
N ILE A 74 5.60 17.54 -2.89
CA ILE A 74 6.81 18.11 -2.32
C ILE A 74 6.68 17.89 -0.81
N SER A 75 7.27 16.81 -0.32
CA SER A 75 7.49 16.63 1.12
C SER A 75 8.43 17.77 1.54
N SER A 76 7.85 18.77 2.21
CA SER A 76 8.61 19.74 2.98
C SER A 76 9.23 18.99 4.17
N VAL A 77 10.44 18.49 3.97
CA VAL A 77 11.36 18.10 5.06
C VAL A 77 11.91 19.37 5.69
#